data_AF-A0A1C5LEG7-F1
#
_entry.id   AF-A0A1C5LEG7-F1
#
_cell.length_a   1.000
_cell.length_b   1.000
_cell.length_c   1.000
_cell.angle_alpha   90.00
_cell.angle_beta   90.00
_cell.angle_gamma   90.00
#
_symmetry.space_group_name_H-M   'P 1'
#
loop_
_entity.id
_entity.type
_entity.pdbx_description
1 polymer ?
#
loop_
_entity_poly.entity_id
_entity_poly.type
_entity_poly.pdbx_seq_one_letter_code
_entity_poly.pdbx_strand_id
1 'polypeptide(L)'
;MEYIQLNMDDYIQCKNDIKNNLGTIVKSFVRIGWQLSRIDKSEAYKNDGYNTIFEFAKAEYGMNTSGTSRFMRVYEKYSVPGDTPELRDEYKDYNRSQLEEMLQISKEDYELIRPETHKEDIRELKRFNRENESNPDNLLDWKNARTDEEKLQATIFEFWHDNKEILNAFYREDLELKELAEKITPSGSRSYRKGTVFLMFYSLETGILVKIFGGEAVKMTYQEFSDRTKELFDGMAAGEHTWENYFAEPEEETQNHSGENTVMDAETDDQIPGQDNIQNHPEYMPKSEIAPAQKTAEQKYNEKQAKLDRETKRKLEEQEDEEKMEHLPSDEPKKTKQLRMAFTYYDEIVSGKMTFWFCKNDNFHIGDKMDLMEFKDGRHTGRTIQTEITYILDDYTGLEEGYCVLAIKVTGAI
;
A
#
# COMPACT_ATOMS: atom_id res chain seq x y z
N MET A 1 -8.53 -39.69 -0.79
CA MET A 1 -7.90 -38.72 0.12
C MET A 1 -8.42 -39.03 1.51
N GLU A 2 -7.54 -39.42 2.43
CA GLU A 2 -7.90 -39.49 3.85
C GLU A 2 -8.14 -38.06 4.34
N TYR A 3 -9.33 -37.79 4.88
CA TYR A 3 -9.62 -36.53 5.54
C TYR A 3 -8.95 -36.55 6.91
N ILE A 4 -7.96 -35.67 7.11
CA ILE A 4 -7.36 -35.44 8.42
C ILE A 4 -8.37 -34.64 9.25
N GLN A 5 -8.89 -35.26 10.32
CA GLN A 5 -9.67 -34.57 11.33
C GLN A 5 -8.76 -34.26 12.52
N LEU A 6 -8.48 -32.97 12.74
CA LEU A 6 -7.82 -32.48 13.96
C LEU A 6 -8.89 -32.17 15.00
N ASN A 7 -8.70 -32.64 16.23
CA ASN A 7 -9.51 -32.14 17.33
C ASN A 7 -9.02 -30.74 17.75
N MET A 8 -9.79 -30.04 18.60
CA MET A 8 -9.47 -28.66 19.01
C MET A 8 -8.13 -28.57 19.76
N ASP A 9 -7.81 -29.56 20.59
CA ASP A 9 -6.57 -29.60 21.35
C ASP A 9 -5.35 -29.84 20.44
N ASP A 10 -5.47 -30.74 19.46
CA ASP A 10 -4.45 -31.01 18.45
C ASP A 10 -4.20 -29.77 17.58
N TYR A 11 -5.26 -29.03 17.21
CA TYR A 11 -5.15 -27.77 16.47
C TYR A 11 -4.39 -26.71 17.28
N ILE A 12 -4.72 -26.55 18.56
CA ILE A 12 -4.03 -25.62 19.46
C ILE A 12 -2.56 -26.03 19.64
N GLN A 13 -2.28 -27.33 19.84
CA GLN A 13 -0.91 -27.84 19.90
C GLN A 13 -0.13 -27.54 18.63
N CYS A 14 -0.70 -27.82 17.46
CA CYS A 14 -0.09 -27.52 16.17
C CYS A 14 0.25 -26.02 16.03
N LYS A 15 -0.66 -25.11 16.43
CA LYS A 15 -0.37 -23.66 16.44
C LYS A 15 0.79 -23.30 17.35
N ASN A 16 0.85 -23.88 18.55
CA ASN A 16 1.91 -23.64 19.51
C ASN A 16 3.26 -24.17 19.01
N ASP A 17 3.27 -25.36 18.40
CA ASP A 17 4.47 -25.96 17.83
C ASP A 17 5.00 -25.14 16.64
N ILE A 18 4.11 -24.64 15.77
CA ILE A 18 4.49 -23.69 14.71
C ILE A 18 5.16 -22.46 15.33
N LYS A 19 4.55 -21.85 16.36
CA LYS A 19 5.11 -20.67 17.04
C LYS A 19 6.50 -20.96 17.64
N ASN A 20 6.66 -22.10 18.30
CA ASN A 20 7.94 -22.52 18.90
C ASN A 20 9.03 -22.78 17.85
N ASN A 21 8.67 -23.43 16.74
CA ASN A 21 9.58 -23.70 15.63
C ASN A 21 10.01 -22.39 14.94
N LEU A 22 9.09 -21.46 14.73
CA LEU A 22 9.40 -20.12 14.22
C LEU A 22 10.36 -19.36 15.15
N GLY A 23 10.15 -19.44 16.47
CA GLY A 23 11.08 -18.87 17.45
C GLY A 23 12.48 -19.51 17.41
N THR A 24 12.55 -20.81 17.13
CA THR A 24 13.83 -21.52 16.96
C THR A 24 14.58 -21.01 15.72
N ILE A 25 13.87 -20.68 14.63
CA ILE A 25 14.48 -20.09 13.43
C ILE A 25 15.16 -18.76 13.77
N VAL A 26 14.54 -17.91 14.59
CA VAL A 26 15.15 -16.63 15.02
C VAL A 26 16.43 -16.88 15.82
N LYS A 27 16.42 -17.84 16.75
CA LYS A 27 17.62 -18.22 17.52
C LYS A 27 18.73 -18.75 16.61
N SER A 28 18.40 -19.59 15.62
CA SER A 28 19.36 -20.07 14.62
C SER A 28 19.92 -18.92 13.79
N PHE A 29 19.07 -17.97 13.38
CA PHE A 29 19.48 -16.79 12.63
C PHE A 29 20.51 -15.96 13.39
N VAL A 30 20.24 -15.63 14.67
CA VAL A 30 21.16 -14.88 15.53
C VAL A 30 22.46 -15.65 15.76
N ARG A 31 22.38 -16.98 15.95
CA ARG A 31 23.55 -17.85 16.13
C ARG A 31 24.44 -17.90 14.89
N ILE A 32 23.86 -17.94 13.69
CA ILE A 32 24.62 -17.88 12.43
C ILE A 32 25.33 -16.52 12.32
N GLY A 33 24.61 -15.42 12.60
CA GLY A 33 25.19 -14.07 12.63
C GLY A 33 26.37 -13.97 13.61
N TRP A 34 26.23 -14.52 14.81
CA TRP A 34 27.28 -14.61 15.81
C TRP A 34 28.52 -15.37 15.31
N GLN A 35 28.33 -16.54 14.70
CA GLN A 35 29.44 -17.33 14.14
C GLN A 35 30.15 -16.60 13.01
N LEU A 36 29.41 -16.00 12.08
CA LEU A 36 29.97 -15.20 10.99
C LEU A 36 30.77 -14.01 11.52
N SER A 37 30.23 -13.25 12.49
CA SER A 37 30.95 -12.13 13.10
C SER A 37 32.19 -12.57 13.87
N ARG A 38 32.22 -13.76 14.48
CA ARG A 38 33.44 -14.31 15.11
C ARG A 38 34.50 -14.69 14.08
N ILE A 39 34.10 -15.35 13.00
CA ILE A 39 35.00 -15.73 11.91
C ILE A 39 35.56 -14.48 11.24
N ASP A 40 34.72 -13.46 11.05
CA ASP A 40 35.11 -12.17 10.47
C ASP A 40 36.14 -11.44 11.34
N LYS A 41 35.84 -11.26 12.64
CA LYS A 41 36.72 -10.59 13.61
C LYS A 41 38.07 -11.29 13.83
N SER A 42 38.10 -12.61 13.71
CA SER A 42 39.34 -13.39 13.84
C SER A 42 40.10 -13.55 12.53
N GLU A 43 39.51 -13.11 11.41
CA GLU A 43 39.99 -13.34 10.06
C GLU A 43 40.32 -14.82 9.75
N ALA A 44 39.67 -15.75 10.46
CA ALA A 44 39.98 -17.18 10.39
C ALA A 44 39.73 -17.77 8.99
N TYR A 45 38.84 -17.14 8.21
CA TYR A 45 38.58 -17.48 6.82
C TYR A 45 39.82 -17.36 5.91
N LYS A 46 40.85 -16.59 6.31
CA LYS A 46 42.11 -16.49 5.56
C LYS A 46 42.91 -17.79 5.60
N ASN A 47 42.72 -18.63 6.63
CA ASN A 47 43.38 -19.94 6.71
C ASN A 47 42.91 -20.88 5.59
N ASP A 48 41.68 -20.68 5.11
CA ASP A 48 41.07 -21.43 4.02
C ASP A 48 41.31 -20.76 2.65
N GLY A 49 42.05 -19.64 2.62
CA GLY A 49 42.44 -18.93 1.40
C GLY A 49 41.44 -17.87 0.91
N TYR A 50 40.40 -17.55 1.68
CA TYR A 50 39.44 -16.50 1.34
C TYR A 50 39.94 -15.10 1.74
N ASN A 51 39.59 -14.06 0.97
CA ASN A 51 40.00 -12.69 1.28
C ASN A 51 39.01 -11.96 2.18
N THR A 52 37.73 -12.35 2.15
CA THR A 52 36.66 -11.71 2.93
C THR A 52 35.69 -12.75 3.49
N ILE A 53 35.00 -12.39 4.58
CA ILE A 53 33.91 -13.21 5.13
C ILE A 53 32.80 -13.49 4.10
N PHE A 54 32.58 -12.58 3.14
CA PHE A 54 31.56 -12.76 2.11
C PHE A 54 31.95 -13.82 1.08
N GLU A 55 33.22 -13.87 0.69
CA GLU A 55 33.75 -14.93 -0.19
C GLU A 55 33.63 -16.29 0.49
N PHE A 56 34.06 -16.38 1.75
CA PHE A 56 33.93 -17.58 2.57
C PHE A 56 32.46 -18.03 2.68
N ALA A 57 31.56 -17.13 3.08
CA ALA A 57 30.15 -17.47 3.27
C ALA A 57 29.46 -17.90 1.97
N LYS A 58 29.85 -17.29 0.83
CA LYS A 58 29.36 -17.67 -0.49
C LYS A 58 29.88 -19.03 -0.93
N ALA A 59 31.17 -19.30 -0.76
CA ALA A 59 31.81 -20.52 -1.21
C ALA A 59 31.38 -21.74 -0.38
N GLU A 60 31.35 -21.61 0.95
CA GLU A 60 31.06 -22.73 1.86
C GLU A 60 29.55 -22.98 2.05
N TYR A 61 28.74 -21.93 2.04
CA TYR A 61 27.32 -22.02 2.43
C TYR A 61 26.35 -21.48 1.37
N GLY A 62 26.83 -21.03 0.22
CA GLY A 62 25.99 -20.45 -0.84
C GLY A 62 25.33 -19.11 -0.44
N MET A 63 25.80 -18.46 0.63
CA MET A 63 25.21 -17.22 1.11
C MET A 63 25.64 -16.03 0.25
N ASN A 64 24.69 -15.20 -0.17
CA ASN A 64 25.02 -13.95 -0.85
C ASN A 64 25.48 -12.87 0.15
N THR A 65 26.25 -11.89 -0.34
CA THR A 65 26.80 -10.78 0.44
C THR A 65 25.75 -10.05 1.28
N SER A 66 24.59 -9.77 0.69
CA SER A 66 23.52 -9.05 1.39
C SER A 66 22.91 -9.86 2.53
N GLY A 67 22.71 -11.16 2.33
CA GLY A 67 22.23 -12.11 3.34
C GLY A 67 23.24 -12.21 4.48
N THR A 68 24.50 -12.53 4.17
CA THR A 68 25.60 -12.59 5.16
C THR A 68 25.68 -11.33 6.00
N SER A 69 25.60 -10.15 5.37
CA SER A 69 25.59 -8.87 6.09
C SER A 69 24.37 -8.70 7.00
N ARG A 70 23.17 -9.11 6.58
CA ARG A 70 21.96 -9.06 7.42
C ARG A 70 22.10 -9.94 8.67
N PHE A 71 22.58 -11.18 8.53
CA PHE A 71 22.83 -12.08 9.67
C PHE A 71 23.75 -11.43 10.70
N MET A 72 24.91 -10.92 10.26
CA MET A 72 25.89 -10.28 11.12
C MET A 72 25.34 -9.02 11.80
N ARG A 73 24.68 -8.14 11.03
CA ARG A 73 24.14 -6.87 11.56
C ARG A 73 23.00 -7.06 12.57
N VAL A 74 22.11 -8.03 12.33
CA VAL A 74 21.05 -8.36 13.31
C VAL A 74 21.68 -8.83 14.61
N TYR A 75 22.65 -9.75 14.53
CA TYR A 75 23.39 -10.20 15.71
C TYR A 75 24.05 -9.02 16.44
N GLU A 76 24.82 -8.19 15.74
CA GLU A 76 25.57 -7.08 16.33
C GLU A 76 24.68 -6.02 16.99
N LYS A 77 23.50 -5.76 16.41
CA LYS A 77 22.62 -4.69 16.87
C LYS A 77 21.71 -5.13 18.03
N TYR A 78 21.13 -6.33 17.94
CA TYR A 78 20.03 -6.77 18.81
C TYR A 78 20.44 -7.80 19.87
N SER A 79 21.69 -8.28 19.85
CA SER A 79 22.16 -9.24 20.85
C SER A 79 22.64 -8.58 22.14
N VAL A 80 22.67 -9.38 23.21
CA VAL A 80 23.27 -9.01 24.48
C VAL A 80 24.76 -8.66 24.24
N PRO A 81 25.28 -7.58 24.84
CA PRO A 81 26.70 -7.25 24.72
C PRO A 81 27.59 -8.42 25.15
N GLY A 82 28.55 -8.80 24.30
CA GLY A 82 29.50 -9.89 24.57
C GLY A 82 29.51 -10.96 23.48
N ASP A 83 30.29 -12.02 23.70
CA ASP A 83 30.44 -13.14 22.76
C ASP A 83 29.32 -14.20 22.97
N THR A 84 28.06 -13.76 22.88
CA THR A 84 26.89 -14.62 23.11
C THR A 84 25.89 -14.55 21.96
N PRO A 85 25.33 -15.67 21.48
CA PRO A 85 24.31 -15.68 20.42
C PRO A 85 22.89 -15.45 20.98
N GLU A 86 22.73 -14.54 21.94
CA GLU A 86 21.47 -14.31 22.65
C GLU A 86 20.91 -12.91 22.37
N LEU A 87 19.63 -12.83 21.99
CA LEU A 87 18.93 -11.55 21.84
C LEU A 87 18.71 -10.89 23.20
N ARG A 88 18.78 -9.56 23.23
CA ARG A 88 18.32 -8.78 24.38
C ARG A 88 16.83 -9.06 24.62
N ASP A 89 16.43 -8.97 25.88
CA ASP A 89 15.06 -9.27 26.31
C ASP A 89 14.01 -8.51 25.48
N GLU A 90 14.28 -7.24 25.18
CA GLU A 90 13.42 -6.36 24.37
C GLU A 90 13.17 -6.85 22.93
N TYR A 91 14.00 -7.74 22.39
CA TYR A 91 13.88 -8.25 21.01
C TYR A 91 13.53 -9.74 20.91
N LYS A 92 13.33 -10.44 22.04
CA LYS A 92 13.16 -11.91 22.05
C LYS A 92 11.92 -12.40 21.32
N ASP A 93 10.86 -11.59 21.31
CA ASP A 93 9.57 -11.94 20.71
C ASP A 93 9.46 -11.51 19.24
N TYR A 94 10.47 -10.81 18.71
CA TYR A 94 10.49 -10.39 17.31
C TYR A 94 10.92 -11.53 16.39
N ASN A 95 10.26 -11.62 15.24
CA ASN A 95 10.62 -12.55 14.19
C ASN A 95 11.77 -12.03 13.32
N ARG A 96 12.37 -12.93 12.54
CA ARG A 96 13.50 -12.64 11.66
C ARG A 96 13.22 -11.47 10.72
N SER A 97 12.08 -11.48 10.04
CA SER A 97 11.74 -10.46 9.06
C SER A 97 11.58 -9.09 9.70
N GLN A 98 11.01 -9.00 10.90
CA GLN A 98 10.93 -7.74 11.65
C GLN A 98 12.32 -7.21 11.99
N LEU A 99 13.19 -8.05 12.57
CA LEU A 99 14.56 -7.64 12.94
C LEU A 99 15.37 -7.16 11.73
N GLU A 100 15.23 -7.83 10.58
CA GLU A 100 15.86 -7.41 9.33
C GLU A 100 15.35 -6.05 8.86
N GLU A 101 14.04 -5.80 8.92
CA GLU A 101 13.46 -4.51 8.52
C GLU A 101 13.86 -3.40 9.50
N MET A 102 13.85 -3.67 10.81
CA MET A 102 14.23 -2.71 11.87
C MET A 102 15.68 -2.22 11.76
N LEU A 103 16.57 -2.94 11.06
CA LEU A 103 17.95 -2.50 10.84
C LEU A 103 18.02 -1.13 10.16
N GLN A 104 17.04 -0.82 9.30
CA GLN A 104 16.98 0.41 8.50
C GLN A 104 16.05 1.46 9.09
N ILE A 105 15.54 1.26 10.30
CA ILE A 105 14.67 2.21 10.98
C ILE A 105 15.48 2.96 12.01
N SER A 106 15.18 4.26 12.15
CA SER A 106 15.81 5.13 13.14
C SER A 106 15.33 4.76 14.55
N LYS A 107 16.10 5.09 15.58
CA LYS A 107 15.76 4.65 16.94
C LYS A 107 14.48 5.29 17.47
N GLU A 108 14.18 6.50 17.00
CA GLU A 108 13.00 7.27 17.36
C GLU A 108 11.70 6.53 16.99
N ASP A 109 11.77 5.68 15.96
CA ASP A 109 10.63 4.93 15.44
C ASP A 109 10.54 3.51 15.97
N TYR A 110 11.43 3.10 16.88
CA TYR A 110 11.36 1.75 17.45
C TYR A 110 10.12 1.56 18.32
N GLU A 111 9.61 2.62 18.93
CA GLU A 111 8.39 2.56 19.72
C GLU A 111 7.15 2.24 18.88
N LEU A 112 7.20 2.54 17.57
CA LEU A 112 6.14 2.21 16.62
C LEU A 112 6.12 0.74 16.23
N ILE A 113 7.15 -0.03 16.57
CA ILE A 113 7.31 -1.43 16.16
C ILE A 113 7.22 -2.30 17.41
N ARG A 114 6.43 -3.36 17.31
CA ARG A 114 6.12 -4.34 18.34
C ARG A 114 6.26 -5.75 17.78
N PRO A 115 6.34 -6.79 18.63
CA PRO A 115 6.39 -8.18 18.19
C PRO A 115 5.21 -8.58 17.29
N GLU A 116 4.04 -7.99 17.51
CA GLU A 116 2.83 -8.18 16.71
C GLU A 116 2.83 -7.40 15.38
N THR A 117 3.74 -6.45 15.17
CA THR A 117 3.79 -5.60 13.98
C THR A 117 4.08 -6.39 12.70
N HIS A 118 3.23 -6.26 11.70
CA HIS A 118 3.47 -6.87 10.41
C HIS A 118 4.61 -6.23 9.64
N LYS A 119 5.36 -7.07 8.91
CA LYS A 119 6.47 -6.63 8.06
C LYS A 119 6.06 -5.53 7.07
N GLU A 120 4.86 -5.62 6.50
CA GLU A 120 4.35 -4.62 5.57
C GLU A 120 4.08 -3.27 6.23
N ASP A 121 3.63 -3.25 7.49
CA ASP A 121 3.49 -1.99 8.24
C ASP A 121 4.85 -1.35 8.53
N ILE A 122 5.88 -2.17 8.82
CA ILE A 122 7.26 -1.69 8.98
C ILE A 122 7.78 -1.08 7.67
N ARG A 123 7.49 -1.73 6.53
CA ARG A 123 7.85 -1.22 5.20
C ARG A 123 7.08 0.06 4.87
N GLU A 124 5.81 0.16 5.26
CA GLU A 124 5.00 1.36 5.08
C GLU A 124 5.53 2.53 5.91
N LEU A 125 5.94 2.31 7.15
CA LEU A 125 6.60 3.32 7.98
C LEU A 125 7.89 3.84 7.32
N LYS A 126 8.70 2.95 6.73
CA LYS A 126 9.89 3.37 5.98
C LYS A 126 9.55 4.20 4.75
N ARG A 127 8.52 3.82 4.00
CA ARG A 127 8.03 4.58 2.84
C ARG A 127 7.56 5.97 3.28
N PHE A 128 6.75 6.03 4.33
CA PHE A 128 6.28 7.26 4.95
C PHE A 128 7.44 8.20 5.34
N ASN A 129 8.45 7.69 6.06
CA ASN A 129 9.60 8.51 6.46
C ASN A 129 10.35 9.06 5.24
N ARG A 130 10.68 8.20 4.28
CA ARG A 130 11.42 8.58 3.07
C ARG A 130 10.67 9.59 2.21
N GLU A 131 9.37 9.40 2.00
CA GLU A 131 8.52 10.31 1.22
C GLU A 131 8.43 11.69 1.88
N ASN A 132 8.27 11.73 3.21
CA ASN A 132 8.21 12.99 3.93
C ASN A 132 9.56 13.70 4.04
N GLU A 133 10.67 12.96 4.11
CA GLU A 133 12.03 13.53 4.02
C GLU A 133 12.32 14.12 2.63
N SER A 134 11.77 13.50 1.58
CA SER A 134 12.06 13.87 0.19
C SER A 134 11.13 14.93 -0.39
N ASN A 135 10.00 15.23 0.26
CA ASN A 135 9.00 16.16 -0.25
C ASN A 135 9.25 17.60 0.26
N PRO A 136 9.67 18.56 -0.59
CA PRO A 136 9.84 19.96 -0.23
C PRO A 136 8.52 20.62 0.19
N ASP A 137 7.40 20.14 -0.35
CA ASP A 137 6.09 20.64 0.03
C ASP A 137 5.72 20.15 1.44
N ASN A 138 6.15 18.99 1.91
CA ASN A 138 5.96 18.65 3.33
C ASN A 138 6.79 19.54 4.28
N LEU A 139 7.85 20.18 3.77
CA LEU A 139 8.59 21.26 4.45
C LEU A 139 7.91 22.64 4.33
N LEU A 140 6.90 22.81 3.47
CA LEU A 140 6.23 24.10 3.16
C LEU A 140 4.71 24.12 3.46
N ASP A 141 3.97 23.05 3.16
CA ASP A 141 2.52 22.81 3.38
C ASP A 141 2.14 22.44 4.81
N TRP A 142 3.08 22.11 5.70
CA TRP A 142 2.79 22.07 7.14
C TRP A 142 2.35 23.43 7.69
N LYS A 143 2.49 24.51 6.91
CA LYS A 143 1.94 25.84 7.21
C LYS A 143 0.46 26.02 6.82
N ASN A 144 -0.07 25.16 5.95
CA ASN A 144 -1.44 25.27 5.45
C ASN A 144 -2.41 24.31 6.17
N ALA A 145 -1.91 23.18 6.69
CA ALA A 145 -2.59 22.45 7.75
C ALA A 145 -2.24 23.08 9.11
N ARG A 146 -3.28 23.60 9.76
CA ARG A 146 -3.30 24.09 11.13
C ARG A 146 -2.92 22.94 12.11
N THR A 147 -2.73 23.22 13.40
CA THR A 147 -2.15 22.41 14.51
C THR A 147 -2.07 20.86 14.36
N ASP A 148 -1.15 20.22 15.10
CA ASP A 148 -1.00 18.74 15.10
C ASP A 148 -2.32 17.97 15.30
N GLU A 149 -3.25 18.53 16.07
CA GLU A 149 -4.60 17.99 16.26
C GLU A 149 -5.46 18.07 14.99
N GLU A 150 -5.43 19.17 14.24
CA GLU A 150 -6.18 19.30 12.98
C GLU A 150 -5.65 18.36 11.89
N LYS A 151 -4.33 18.12 11.87
CA LYS A 151 -3.74 17.10 10.99
C LYS A 151 -4.21 15.69 11.35
N LEU A 152 -4.26 15.38 12.65
CA LEU A 152 -4.77 14.11 13.14
C LEU A 152 -6.25 13.94 12.78
N GLN A 153 -7.09 14.94 13.05
CA GLN A 153 -8.53 14.90 12.72
C GLN A 153 -8.77 14.69 11.22
N ALA A 154 -8.05 15.42 10.35
CA ALA A 154 -8.13 15.22 8.91
C ALA A 154 -7.72 13.79 8.50
N THR A 155 -6.70 13.22 9.16
CA THR A 155 -6.26 11.84 8.89
C THR A 155 -7.29 10.82 9.35
N ILE A 156 -7.96 11.05 10.49
CA ILE A 156 -9.06 10.20 10.99
C ILE A 156 -10.26 10.27 10.04
N PHE A 157 -10.61 11.47 9.55
CA PHE A 157 -11.68 11.65 8.57
C PHE A 157 -11.41 10.84 7.29
N GLU A 158 -10.20 10.93 6.75
CA GLU A 158 -9.76 10.16 5.58
C GLU A 158 -9.70 8.65 5.86
N PHE A 159 -9.27 8.25 7.06
CA PHE A 159 -9.31 6.84 7.47
C PHE A 159 -10.73 6.29 7.35
N TRP A 160 -11.74 7.05 7.80
CA TRP A 160 -13.13 6.62 7.73
C TRP A 160 -13.72 6.69 6.32
N HIS A 161 -13.28 7.63 5.48
CA HIS A 161 -13.58 7.63 4.06
C HIS A 161 -13.20 6.28 3.42
N ASP A 162 -11.98 5.80 3.68
CA ASP A 162 -11.45 4.55 3.12
C ASP A 162 -12.00 3.28 3.81
N ASN A 163 -12.72 3.41 4.93
CA ASN A 163 -13.20 2.29 5.76
C ASN A 163 -14.72 2.36 6.02
N LYS A 164 -15.49 2.48 4.93
CA LYS A 164 -16.97 2.55 4.95
C LYS A 164 -17.64 1.51 5.86
N GLU A 165 -17.31 0.23 5.67
CA GLU A 165 -17.96 -0.86 6.39
C GLU A 165 -17.75 -0.75 7.91
N ILE A 166 -16.55 -0.34 8.33
CA ILE A 166 -16.21 -0.20 9.74
C ILE A 166 -16.92 1.03 10.34
N LEU A 167 -17.00 2.15 9.61
CA LEU A 167 -17.70 3.37 10.07
C LEU A 167 -19.20 3.10 10.26
N ASN A 168 -19.84 2.47 9.28
CA ASN A 168 -21.26 2.15 9.36
C ASN A 168 -21.54 1.13 10.46
N ALA A 169 -20.65 0.15 10.69
CA ALA A 169 -20.75 -0.77 11.82
C ALA A 169 -20.61 -0.04 13.16
N PHE A 170 -19.67 0.91 13.28
CA PHE A 170 -19.46 1.71 14.49
C PHE A 170 -20.73 2.45 14.94
N TYR A 171 -21.48 3.03 14.00
CA TYR A 171 -22.73 3.75 14.29
C TYR A 171 -23.98 2.86 14.36
N ARG A 172 -23.99 1.69 13.70
CA ARG A 172 -25.13 0.75 13.70
C ARG A 172 -25.15 -0.14 14.95
N GLU A 173 -24.00 -0.69 15.30
CA GLU A 173 -23.90 -1.83 16.23
C GLU A 173 -23.57 -1.38 17.67
N ASP A 174 -23.42 -0.07 17.92
CA ASP A 174 -22.89 0.49 19.18
C ASP A 174 -21.66 -0.31 19.65
N LEU A 175 -20.68 -0.43 18.75
CA LEU A 175 -19.55 -1.33 18.94
C LEU A 175 -18.80 -0.99 20.22
N GLU A 176 -18.64 -2.00 21.07
CA GLU A 176 -17.71 -1.94 22.20
C GLU A 176 -16.30 -1.67 21.67
N LEU A 177 -15.47 -0.93 22.42
CA LEU A 177 -14.11 -0.54 21.98
C LEU A 177 -13.26 -1.74 21.56
N LYS A 178 -13.49 -2.90 22.18
CA LYS A 178 -12.81 -4.15 21.85
C LYS A 178 -13.16 -4.64 20.44
N GLU A 179 -14.44 -4.61 20.09
CA GLU A 179 -14.92 -5.04 18.77
C GLU A 179 -14.44 -4.06 17.69
N LEU A 180 -14.45 -2.76 17.99
CA LEU A 180 -13.85 -1.74 17.11
C LEU A 180 -12.38 -2.03 16.84
N ALA A 181 -11.58 -2.29 17.88
CA ALA A 181 -10.17 -2.62 17.74
C ALA A 181 -9.97 -3.89 16.90
N GLU A 182 -10.75 -4.95 17.15
CA GLU A 182 -10.70 -6.20 16.38
C GLU A 182 -11.08 -6.01 14.91
N LYS A 183 -12.08 -5.18 14.60
CA LYS A 183 -12.47 -4.86 13.21
C LYS A 183 -11.39 -4.07 12.47
N ILE A 184 -10.69 -3.15 13.15
CA ILE A 184 -9.62 -2.36 12.54
C ILE A 184 -8.33 -3.19 12.39
N THR A 185 -8.02 -4.06 13.36
CA THR A 185 -6.77 -4.85 13.43
C THR A 185 -6.99 -6.36 13.49
N PRO A 186 -7.66 -6.97 12.49
CA PRO A 186 -8.00 -8.40 12.53
C PRO A 186 -6.76 -9.32 12.54
N SER A 187 -5.62 -8.83 12.06
CA SER A 187 -4.38 -9.61 11.92
C SER A 187 -3.31 -9.28 12.98
N GLY A 188 -3.57 -8.33 13.89
CA GLY A 188 -2.68 -8.00 15.02
C GLY A 188 -2.05 -6.61 14.94
N SER A 189 -1.76 -6.09 13.75
CA SER A 189 -1.44 -4.69 13.52
C SER A 189 -1.97 -4.20 12.18
N ARG A 190 -2.17 -2.89 12.06
CA ARG A 190 -2.51 -2.22 10.81
C ARG A 190 -1.94 -0.82 10.80
N SER A 191 -1.25 -0.46 9.73
CA SER A 191 -0.85 0.93 9.47
C SER A 191 -1.86 1.66 8.59
N TYR A 192 -1.96 2.97 8.78
CA TYR A 192 -2.66 3.89 7.89
C TYR A 192 -1.90 5.22 7.86
N ARG A 193 -1.87 5.91 6.72
CA ARG A 193 -1.19 7.20 6.63
C ARG A 193 -1.91 8.16 5.69
N LYS A 194 -1.81 9.45 6.00
CA LYS A 194 -2.22 10.53 5.09
C LYS A 194 -1.32 11.73 5.32
N GLY A 195 -0.76 12.28 4.23
CA GLY A 195 0.16 13.40 4.31
C GLY A 195 1.31 13.15 5.29
N THR A 196 1.41 13.99 6.33
CA THR A 196 2.45 13.95 7.36
C THR A 196 2.06 13.16 8.61
N VAL A 197 0.96 12.41 8.61
CA VAL A 197 0.49 11.64 9.77
C VAL A 197 0.50 10.14 9.44
N PHE A 198 1.04 9.36 10.36
CA PHE A 198 1.06 7.91 10.33
C PHE A 198 0.38 7.37 11.58
N LEU A 199 -0.61 6.50 11.38
CA LEU A 199 -1.34 5.80 12.43
C LEU A 199 -0.94 4.33 12.42
N MET A 200 -0.58 3.82 13.58
CA MET A 200 -0.25 2.42 13.79
C MET A 200 -1.21 1.81 14.80
N PHE A 201 -2.16 1.03 14.31
CA PHE A 201 -3.19 0.39 15.11
C PHE A 201 -2.71 -0.96 15.65
N TYR A 202 -3.00 -1.22 16.92
CA TYR A 202 -2.77 -2.49 17.62
C TYR A 202 -4.04 -2.94 18.35
N SER A 203 -3.90 -3.95 19.21
CA SER A 203 -4.94 -4.39 20.15
C SER A 203 -5.45 -3.26 21.05
N LEU A 204 -6.63 -3.45 21.64
CA LEU A 204 -7.26 -2.48 22.54
C LEU A 204 -6.33 -2.01 23.69
N GLU A 205 -5.58 -2.95 24.29
CA GLU A 205 -4.66 -2.66 25.40
C GLU A 205 -3.46 -1.80 24.95
N THR A 206 -2.96 -2.08 23.75
CA THR A 206 -1.82 -1.37 23.18
C THR A 206 -2.23 0.01 22.66
N GLY A 207 -3.42 0.12 22.05
CA GLY A 207 -3.95 1.35 21.47
C GLY A 207 -3.41 1.63 20.08
N ILE A 208 -3.37 2.92 19.74
CA ILE A 208 -2.97 3.45 18.44
C ILE A 208 -1.74 4.32 18.67
N LEU A 209 -0.68 4.11 17.93
CA LEU A 209 0.49 4.99 17.96
C LEU A 209 0.40 5.97 16.79
N VAL A 210 0.46 7.25 17.10
CA VAL A 210 0.35 8.35 16.13
C VAL A 210 1.73 8.96 15.96
N LYS A 211 2.27 8.92 14.75
CA LYS A 211 3.49 9.64 14.39
C LYS A 211 3.14 10.77 13.43
N ILE A 212 3.43 11.99 13.85
CA ILE A 212 3.44 13.16 12.96
C ILE A 212 4.89 13.36 12.52
N PHE A 213 5.11 13.57 11.22
CA PHE A 213 6.45 13.77 10.68
C PHE A 213 7.17 14.94 11.38
N GLY A 214 8.39 14.70 11.85
CA GLY A 214 9.19 15.65 12.63
C GLY A 214 8.92 15.63 14.14
N GLY A 215 7.92 14.87 14.61
CA GLY A 215 7.62 14.67 16.02
C GLY A 215 7.88 13.25 16.52
N GLU A 216 7.79 13.06 17.83
CA GLU A 216 7.81 11.73 18.47
C GLU A 216 6.46 11.04 18.34
N ALA A 217 6.46 9.70 18.40
CA ALA A 217 5.22 8.93 18.39
C ALA A 217 4.46 9.13 19.70
N VAL A 218 3.16 9.42 19.61
CA VAL A 218 2.28 9.60 20.77
C VAL A 218 1.26 8.46 20.80
N LYS A 219 1.05 7.89 21.99
CA LYS A 219 0.01 6.88 22.20
C LYS A 219 -1.37 7.55 22.31
N MET A 220 -2.32 7.02 21.56
CA MET A 220 -3.74 7.34 21.57
C MET A 220 -4.53 6.06 21.90
N THR A 221 -5.52 6.17 22.77
CA THR A 221 -6.42 5.07 23.12
C THR A 221 -7.55 4.92 22.09
N TYR A 222 -8.17 3.75 22.02
CA TYR A 222 -9.37 3.57 21.21
C TYR A 222 -10.56 4.41 21.71
N GLN A 223 -10.59 4.76 22.99
CA GLN A 223 -11.58 5.71 23.51
C GLN A 223 -11.37 7.09 22.89
N GLU A 224 -10.15 7.64 22.94
CA GLU A 224 -9.84 8.94 22.33
C GLU A 224 -10.04 8.94 20.81
N PHE A 225 -9.77 7.83 20.13
CA PHE A 225 -10.05 7.68 18.71
C PHE A 225 -11.56 7.64 18.41
N SER A 226 -12.33 6.95 19.26
CA SER A 226 -13.80 6.91 19.20
C SER A 226 -14.40 8.29 19.45
N ASP A 227 -13.91 9.02 20.45
CA ASP A 227 -14.38 10.37 20.78
C ASP A 227 -14.11 11.34 19.62
N ARG A 228 -12.91 11.32 19.03
CA ARG A 228 -12.60 12.10 17.81
C ARG A 228 -13.45 11.71 16.61
N THR A 229 -13.77 10.42 16.47
CA THR A 229 -14.68 9.95 15.41
C THR A 229 -16.07 10.54 15.61
N LYS A 230 -16.59 10.50 16.84
CA LYS A 230 -17.88 11.10 17.19
C LYS A 230 -17.90 12.61 16.95
N GLU A 231 -16.85 13.32 17.32
CA GLU A 231 -16.70 14.76 17.02
C GLU A 231 -16.81 15.09 15.53
N LEU A 232 -16.30 14.21 14.65
CA LEU A 232 -16.35 14.38 13.21
C LEU A 232 -17.69 13.95 12.59
N PHE A 233 -18.29 12.86 13.08
CA PHE A 233 -19.38 12.16 12.38
C PHE A 233 -20.76 12.18 13.08
N ASP A 234 -20.87 12.65 14.33
CA ASP A 234 -22.17 12.67 15.04
C ASP A 234 -23.19 13.66 14.44
N GLY A 235 -22.72 14.71 13.77
CA GLY A 235 -23.58 15.75 13.20
C GLY A 235 -24.56 15.26 12.14
N MET A 236 -24.21 14.20 11.40
CA MET A 236 -25.06 13.57 10.39
C MET A 236 -25.06 12.04 10.51
N ALA A 237 -24.80 11.51 11.70
CA ALA A 237 -24.82 10.07 11.95
C ALA A 237 -26.20 9.47 11.62
N ALA A 238 -26.20 8.38 10.84
CA ALA A 238 -27.41 7.69 10.38
C ALA A 238 -27.25 6.16 10.44
N GLY A 239 -26.62 5.66 11.50
CA GLY A 239 -26.44 4.22 11.72
C GLY A 239 -25.68 3.57 10.57
N GLU A 240 -26.35 2.66 9.85
CA GLU A 240 -25.77 1.93 8.72
C GLU A 240 -25.54 2.80 7.46
N HIS A 241 -25.98 4.05 7.47
CA HIS A 241 -25.83 5.03 6.38
C HIS A 241 -24.99 6.26 6.79
N THR A 242 -24.26 6.20 7.91
CA THR A 242 -23.45 7.34 8.37
C THR A 242 -22.41 7.73 7.33
N TRP A 243 -21.73 6.77 6.70
CA TRP A 243 -20.74 7.07 5.67
C TRP A 243 -21.36 7.83 4.49
N GLU A 244 -22.53 7.40 4.01
CA GLU A 244 -23.23 8.00 2.89
C GLU A 244 -23.57 9.47 3.16
N ASN A 245 -23.99 9.82 4.38
CA ASN A 245 -24.30 11.22 4.71
C ASN A 245 -23.10 12.18 4.66
N TYR A 246 -21.89 11.65 4.82
CA TYR A 246 -20.67 12.45 4.82
C TYR A 246 -19.93 12.41 3.49
N PHE A 247 -20.05 11.30 2.76
CA PHE A 247 -19.20 11.01 1.60
C PHE A 247 -19.97 10.73 0.30
N ALA A 248 -21.29 10.46 0.34
CA ALA A 248 -22.07 10.26 -0.88
C ALA A 248 -22.57 11.59 -1.47
N GLU A 249 -22.61 11.67 -2.80
CA GLU A 249 -23.22 12.80 -3.53
C GLU A 249 -24.77 12.66 -3.51
N PRO A 250 -25.54 13.75 -3.34
CA PRO A 250 -27.01 13.66 -3.27
C PRO A 250 -27.64 13.25 -4.61
N GLU A 251 -28.53 12.25 -4.59
CA GLU A 251 -29.35 11.86 -5.73
C GLU A 251 -30.45 12.92 -5.99
N GLU A 252 -30.48 13.52 -7.19
CA GLU A 252 -31.55 14.44 -7.57
C GLU A 252 -32.85 13.66 -7.89
N GLU A 253 -33.85 13.74 -7.00
CA GLU A 253 -35.24 13.38 -7.32
C GLU A 253 -35.80 14.33 -8.39
N THR A 254 -35.88 13.85 -9.64
CA THR A 254 -36.54 14.59 -10.73
C THR A 254 -38.06 14.67 -10.51
N GLN A 255 -38.54 15.83 -10.04
CA GLN A 255 -39.95 16.22 -10.19
C GLN A 255 -40.10 17.34 -11.22
N ASN A 256 -40.76 17.00 -12.32
CA ASN A 256 -41.20 17.90 -13.38
C ASN A 256 -42.20 18.94 -12.85
N HIS A 257 -41.98 20.23 -13.09
CA HIS A 257 -43.08 21.16 -13.34
C HIS A 257 -42.68 22.30 -14.28
N SER A 258 -43.52 22.45 -15.30
CA SER A 258 -43.50 23.40 -16.40
C SER A 258 -43.86 24.83 -16.00
N GLY A 259 -43.04 25.79 -16.44
CA GLY A 259 -43.37 27.05 -17.12
C GLY A 259 -44.33 28.06 -16.47
N GLU A 260 -43.84 29.30 -16.29
CA GLU A 260 -44.38 30.49 -16.98
C GLU A 260 -43.44 31.71 -16.85
N ASN A 261 -43.24 32.41 -17.97
CA ASN A 261 -42.45 33.64 -18.13
C ASN A 261 -43.27 34.88 -17.78
N THR A 262 -42.65 35.93 -17.22
CA THR A 262 -43.09 37.33 -17.45
C THR A 262 -41.88 38.27 -17.43
N VAL A 263 -41.77 39.07 -18.50
CA VAL A 263 -40.73 40.07 -18.82
C VAL A 263 -41.12 41.44 -18.26
N MET A 264 -40.16 42.36 -18.04
CA MET A 264 -40.19 43.84 -18.20
C MET A 264 -38.99 44.44 -17.45
N ASP A 265 -38.30 45.51 -17.81
CA ASP A 265 -38.08 46.33 -19.01
C ASP A 265 -36.86 47.23 -18.64
N ALA A 266 -36.05 47.64 -19.61
CA ALA A 266 -34.89 48.52 -19.41
C ALA A 266 -35.18 49.93 -19.93
N GLU A 267 -34.86 50.96 -19.14
CA GLU A 267 -34.75 52.35 -19.61
C GLU A 267 -33.33 52.89 -19.41
N THR A 268 -32.84 53.50 -20.49
CA THR A 268 -31.55 54.16 -20.72
C THR A 268 -31.60 55.64 -20.31
N ASP A 269 -30.47 56.21 -19.88
CA ASP A 269 -30.23 57.66 -19.98
C ASP A 269 -28.76 57.99 -20.30
N ASP A 270 -28.58 59.11 -21.00
CA ASP A 270 -27.48 59.53 -21.90
C ASP A 270 -26.18 60.05 -21.21
N GLN A 271 -25.02 59.81 -21.85
CA GLN A 271 -23.69 60.34 -21.46
C GLN A 271 -23.19 61.49 -22.37
N ILE A 272 -22.36 62.38 -21.80
CA ILE A 272 -21.68 63.50 -22.47
C ILE A 272 -20.49 62.99 -23.35
N PRO A 273 -20.24 63.53 -24.56
CA PRO A 273 -19.21 63.02 -25.46
C PRO A 273 -17.76 63.19 -24.94
N GLY A 274 -17.00 62.10 -24.83
CA GLY A 274 -15.56 62.10 -24.62
C GLY A 274 -15.05 61.59 -23.26
N GLN A 275 -15.93 61.11 -22.37
CA GLN A 275 -15.54 60.33 -21.19
C GLN A 275 -16.10 58.91 -21.32
N ASP A 276 -15.24 57.91 -21.21
CA ASP A 276 -15.67 56.51 -21.16
C ASP A 276 -16.18 56.17 -19.75
N ASN A 277 -17.28 55.42 -19.65
CA ASN A 277 -17.82 54.99 -18.35
C ASN A 277 -16.84 54.02 -17.70
N ILE A 278 -16.59 54.15 -16.40
CA ILE A 278 -15.77 53.17 -15.65
C ILE A 278 -16.38 51.75 -15.67
N GLN A 279 -17.67 51.62 -16.00
CA GLN A 279 -18.33 50.33 -16.27
C GLN A 279 -17.84 49.63 -17.55
N ASN A 280 -17.21 50.35 -18.49
CA ASN A 280 -16.71 49.79 -19.76
C ASN A 280 -15.28 49.21 -19.64
N HIS A 281 -14.62 49.34 -18.48
CA HIS A 281 -13.28 48.80 -18.21
C HIS A 281 -13.27 47.86 -16.98
N PRO A 282 -13.82 46.64 -17.10
CA PRO A 282 -13.96 45.70 -15.98
C PRO A 282 -12.62 45.16 -15.46
N GLU A 283 -11.54 45.28 -16.23
CA GLU A 283 -10.18 44.86 -15.83
C GLU A 283 -9.55 45.66 -14.68
N TYR A 284 -10.09 46.84 -14.35
CA TYR A 284 -9.58 47.70 -13.27
C TYR A 284 -10.45 47.69 -12.01
N MET A 285 -11.53 46.91 -11.99
CA MET A 285 -12.30 46.68 -10.76
C MET A 285 -11.63 45.59 -9.91
N PRO A 286 -11.44 45.78 -8.59
CA PRO A 286 -11.04 44.69 -7.72
C PRO A 286 -12.08 43.56 -7.81
N LYS A 287 -11.64 42.33 -8.08
CA LYS A 287 -12.50 41.14 -8.07
C LYS A 287 -13.18 41.08 -6.70
N SER A 288 -14.47 41.38 -6.68
CA SER A 288 -15.28 41.22 -5.49
C SER A 288 -15.42 39.73 -5.23
N GLU A 289 -14.81 39.24 -4.14
CA GLU A 289 -15.14 37.94 -3.57
C GLU A 289 -16.55 38.05 -3.01
N ILE A 290 -17.52 37.73 -3.85
CA ILE A 290 -18.93 37.70 -3.49
C ILE A 290 -19.17 36.39 -2.72
N ALA A 291 -19.53 36.50 -1.44
CA ALA A 291 -19.93 35.36 -0.62
C ALA A 291 -21.06 34.56 -1.33
N PRO A 292 -21.12 33.22 -1.19
CA PRO A 292 -22.02 32.34 -1.96
C PRO A 292 -23.51 32.77 -1.99
N ALA A 293 -23.94 33.49 -0.95
CA ALA A 293 -25.28 34.03 -0.79
C ALA A 293 -25.66 35.15 -1.79
N GLN A 294 -24.68 35.82 -2.43
CA GLN A 294 -24.91 37.01 -3.25
C GLN A 294 -24.76 36.79 -4.78
N LYS A 295 -24.53 35.55 -5.25
CA LYS A 295 -24.45 35.25 -6.71
C LYS A 295 -25.82 35.40 -7.39
N THR A 296 -25.88 36.14 -8.50
CA THR A 296 -27.09 36.30 -9.33
C THR A 296 -27.51 34.98 -9.98
N ALA A 297 -28.80 34.80 -10.25
CA ALA A 297 -29.35 33.55 -10.81
C ALA A 297 -28.67 33.11 -12.13
N GLU A 298 -28.29 34.06 -12.97
CA GLU A 298 -27.63 33.82 -14.25
C GLU A 298 -26.16 33.35 -14.10
N GLN A 299 -25.44 33.84 -13.07
CA GLN A 299 -24.09 33.35 -12.75
C GLN A 299 -24.13 31.94 -12.15
N LYS A 300 -25.14 31.66 -11.32
CA LYS A 300 -25.41 30.30 -10.84
C LYS A 300 -25.77 29.36 -11.99
N TYR A 301 -26.52 29.84 -12.99
CA TYR A 301 -26.88 29.07 -14.18
C TYR A 301 -25.67 28.76 -15.05
N ASN A 302 -24.79 29.72 -15.32
CA ASN A 302 -23.60 29.50 -16.13
C ASN A 302 -22.55 28.61 -15.43
N GLU A 303 -22.37 28.75 -14.11
CA GLU A 303 -21.54 27.82 -13.33
C GLU A 303 -22.15 26.41 -13.30
N LYS A 304 -23.48 26.30 -13.22
CA LYS A 304 -24.20 25.03 -13.36
C LYS A 304 -24.01 24.40 -14.74
N GLN A 305 -24.13 25.18 -15.82
CA GLN A 305 -23.94 24.67 -17.18
C GLN A 305 -22.49 24.20 -17.40
N ALA A 306 -21.49 24.97 -16.94
CA ALA A 306 -20.10 24.56 -17.03
C ALA A 306 -19.77 23.32 -16.17
N LYS A 307 -20.50 23.11 -15.06
CA LYS A 307 -20.43 21.88 -14.27
C LYS A 307 -21.12 20.71 -14.97
N LEU A 308 -22.32 20.92 -15.51
CA LEU A 308 -23.06 19.93 -16.29
C LEU A 308 -22.27 19.47 -17.51
N ASP A 309 -21.59 20.37 -18.22
CA ASP A 309 -20.75 20.00 -19.36
C ASP A 309 -19.53 19.16 -18.92
N ARG A 310 -18.95 19.47 -17.75
CA ARG A 310 -17.86 18.65 -17.15
C ARG A 310 -18.35 17.30 -16.66
N GLU A 311 -19.54 17.25 -16.08
CA GLU A 311 -20.15 16.05 -15.53
C GLU A 311 -20.70 15.15 -16.64
N THR A 312 -21.22 15.73 -17.73
CA THR A 312 -21.59 14.99 -18.95
C THR A 312 -20.36 14.39 -19.60
N LYS A 313 -19.24 15.12 -19.60
CA LYS A 313 -17.96 14.58 -20.04
C LYS A 313 -17.47 13.45 -19.13
N ARG A 314 -17.59 13.62 -17.80
CA ARG A 314 -17.26 12.57 -16.81
C ARG A 314 -18.14 11.34 -16.95
N LYS A 315 -19.45 11.52 -17.22
CA LYS A 315 -20.40 10.43 -17.48
C LYS A 315 -20.15 9.73 -18.81
N LEU A 316 -19.69 10.44 -19.85
CA LEU A 316 -19.22 9.80 -21.08
C LEU A 316 -17.95 8.98 -20.83
N GLU A 317 -17.01 9.50 -20.02
CA GLU A 317 -15.80 8.76 -19.62
C GLU A 317 -16.15 7.57 -18.71
N GLU A 318 -17.10 7.71 -17.78
CA GLU A 318 -17.64 6.64 -16.94
C GLU A 318 -18.43 5.63 -17.76
N GLN A 319 -19.17 6.03 -18.80
CA GLN A 319 -19.82 5.11 -19.75
C GLN A 319 -18.79 4.37 -20.62
N GLU A 320 -17.72 5.04 -21.06
CA GLU A 320 -16.60 4.36 -21.71
C GLU A 320 -15.88 3.40 -20.75
N ASP A 321 -15.78 3.73 -19.47
CA ASP A 321 -15.20 2.88 -18.43
C ASP A 321 -16.16 1.77 -17.97
N GLU A 322 -17.47 1.99 -18.00
CA GLU A 322 -18.53 1.00 -17.78
C GLU A 322 -18.63 0.06 -18.97
N GLU A 323 -18.50 0.53 -20.21
CA GLU A 323 -18.35 -0.34 -21.39
C GLU A 323 -17.07 -1.19 -21.27
N LYS A 324 -15.98 -0.66 -20.69
CA LYS A 324 -14.78 -1.44 -20.33
C LYS A 324 -14.99 -2.38 -19.13
N MET A 325 -15.96 -2.12 -18.26
CA MET A 325 -16.30 -2.95 -17.09
C MET A 325 -17.36 -4.01 -17.40
N GLU A 326 -18.31 -3.76 -18.30
CA GLU A 326 -19.23 -4.76 -18.87
C GLU A 326 -18.46 -5.74 -19.77
N HIS A 327 -17.38 -5.29 -20.39
CA HIS A 327 -16.36 -6.16 -20.99
C HIS A 327 -15.18 -6.38 -20.04
N LEU A 328 -15.43 -7.09 -18.94
CA LEU A 328 -14.38 -7.60 -18.05
C LEU A 328 -13.27 -8.31 -18.85
N PRO A 329 -11.98 -7.96 -18.66
CA PRO A 329 -10.84 -8.69 -19.24
C PRO A 329 -10.80 -10.17 -18.83
N SER A 330 -11.61 -10.56 -17.83
CA SER A 330 -11.77 -11.92 -17.34
C SER A 330 -12.72 -12.79 -18.17
N ASP A 331 -13.60 -12.18 -19.00
CA ASP A 331 -14.44 -12.90 -19.98
C ASP A 331 -13.80 -12.90 -21.38
N GLU A 332 -12.68 -12.18 -21.57
CA GLU A 332 -11.79 -12.49 -22.67
C GLU A 332 -11.17 -13.88 -22.43
N PRO A 333 -11.12 -14.76 -23.44
CA PRO A 333 -10.37 -16.00 -23.31
C PRO A 333 -8.94 -15.63 -22.88
N LYS A 334 -8.47 -16.13 -21.72
CA LYS A 334 -7.10 -15.90 -21.20
C LYS A 334 -6.13 -15.85 -22.37
N LYS A 335 -5.73 -14.65 -22.79
CA LYS A 335 -4.91 -14.47 -23.99
C LYS A 335 -3.61 -15.21 -23.71
N THR A 336 -3.35 -16.27 -24.49
CA THR A 336 -2.12 -17.05 -24.36
C THR A 336 -0.96 -16.11 -24.66
N LYS A 337 -0.12 -15.84 -23.65
CA LYS A 337 0.93 -14.84 -23.76
C LYS A 337 2.04 -15.38 -24.65
N GLN A 338 2.36 -14.65 -25.72
CA GLN A 338 3.40 -15.05 -26.66
C GLN A 338 4.72 -14.34 -26.32
N LEU A 339 5.73 -15.10 -25.93
CA LEU A 339 7.07 -14.59 -25.65
C LEU A 339 8.06 -15.03 -26.72
N ARG A 340 9.04 -14.18 -26.99
CA ARG A 340 10.14 -14.48 -27.90
C ARG A 340 11.23 -15.24 -27.16
N MET A 341 11.66 -16.35 -27.73
CA MET A 341 12.72 -17.21 -27.23
C MET A 341 13.82 -17.32 -28.27
N ALA A 342 15.08 -17.24 -27.84
CA ALA A 342 16.22 -17.48 -28.74
C ALA A 342 16.30 -18.97 -29.13
N PHE A 343 16.72 -19.25 -30.37
CA PHE A 343 16.79 -20.61 -30.91
C PHE A 343 17.63 -21.61 -30.09
N THR A 344 18.55 -21.11 -29.27
CA THR A 344 19.40 -21.93 -28.40
C THR A 344 18.61 -22.64 -27.29
N TYR A 345 17.45 -22.10 -26.89
CA TYR A 345 16.66 -22.63 -25.78
C TYR A 345 15.61 -23.66 -26.19
N TYR A 346 15.26 -23.74 -27.48
CA TYR A 346 14.14 -24.58 -27.94
C TYR A 346 14.33 -26.05 -27.54
N ASP A 347 15.45 -26.64 -27.94
CA ASP A 347 15.74 -28.06 -27.68
C ASP A 347 15.93 -28.34 -26.17
N GLU A 348 16.41 -27.35 -25.40
CA GLU A 348 16.60 -27.49 -23.95
C GLU A 348 15.26 -27.53 -23.20
N ILE A 349 14.29 -26.71 -23.62
CA ILE A 349 12.94 -26.71 -23.02
C ILE A 349 12.18 -27.97 -23.44
N VAL A 350 12.19 -28.33 -24.72
CA VAL A 350 11.48 -29.53 -25.21
C VAL A 350 12.05 -30.81 -24.59
N SER A 351 13.36 -30.89 -24.39
CA SER A 351 13.99 -32.05 -23.72
C SER A 351 13.81 -32.07 -22.20
N GLY A 352 13.21 -31.02 -21.61
CA GLY A 352 13.02 -30.88 -20.17
C GLY A 352 14.30 -30.59 -19.39
N LYS A 353 15.40 -30.22 -20.07
CA LYS A 353 16.64 -29.76 -19.43
C LYS A 353 16.46 -28.38 -18.81
N MET A 354 15.66 -27.53 -19.45
CA MET A 354 15.25 -26.23 -18.92
C MET A 354 13.74 -26.24 -18.64
N THR A 355 13.38 -26.17 -17.36
CA THR A 355 11.98 -26.23 -16.87
C THR A 355 11.51 -24.91 -16.27
N PHE A 356 12.22 -23.82 -16.53
CA PHE A 356 11.91 -22.50 -16.04
C PHE A 356 12.14 -21.44 -17.11
N TRP A 357 11.50 -20.29 -16.94
CA TRP A 357 11.59 -19.15 -17.83
C TRP A 357 11.78 -17.86 -17.01
N PHE A 358 12.70 -17.00 -17.44
CA PHE A 358 12.99 -15.73 -16.76
C PHE A 358 12.50 -14.56 -17.60
N CYS A 359 11.69 -13.68 -17.01
CA CYS A 359 11.15 -12.51 -17.71
C CYS A 359 10.72 -11.40 -16.74
N LYS A 360 10.41 -10.21 -17.27
CA LYS A 360 9.79 -9.14 -16.48
C LYS A 360 8.42 -9.59 -16.00
N ASN A 361 8.10 -9.32 -14.74
CA ASN A 361 6.78 -9.65 -14.20
C ASN A 361 5.72 -8.80 -14.90
N ASP A 362 4.80 -9.48 -15.57
CA ASP A 362 3.71 -8.90 -16.34
C ASP A 362 2.37 -9.42 -15.79
N ASN A 363 2.24 -9.47 -14.45
CA ASN A 363 1.07 -10.01 -13.75
C ASN A 363 0.74 -11.45 -14.16
N PHE A 364 1.73 -12.34 -14.10
CA PHE A 364 1.53 -13.77 -14.36
C PHE A 364 0.85 -14.46 -13.19
N HIS A 365 0.00 -15.46 -13.47
CA HIS A 365 -0.64 -16.30 -12.45
C HIS A 365 -0.32 -17.79 -12.70
N ILE A 366 -0.32 -18.57 -11.62
CA ILE A 366 -0.17 -20.03 -11.71
C ILE A 366 -1.36 -20.60 -12.52
N GLY A 367 -1.06 -21.46 -13.49
CA GLY A 367 -2.03 -22.03 -14.44
C GLY A 367 -2.23 -21.20 -15.72
N ASP A 368 -1.54 -20.07 -15.89
CA ASP A 368 -1.56 -19.35 -17.15
C ASP A 368 -0.80 -20.12 -18.24
N LYS A 369 -1.29 -20.00 -19.49
CA LYS A 369 -0.68 -20.61 -20.67
C LYS A 369 0.15 -19.60 -21.44
N MET A 370 1.29 -20.04 -21.94
CA MET A 370 2.24 -19.21 -22.67
C MET A 370 2.77 -19.93 -23.90
N ASP A 371 3.03 -19.17 -24.95
CA ASP A 371 3.66 -19.63 -26.18
C ASP A 371 5.07 -19.06 -26.27
N LEU A 372 6.08 -19.91 -26.24
CA LEU A 372 7.48 -19.53 -26.46
C LEU A 372 7.81 -19.69 -27.94
N MET A 373 7.79 -18.58 -28.65
CA MET A 373 8.06 -18.50 -30.10
C MET A 373 9.56 -18.42 -30.35
N GLU A 374 10.09 -19.32 -31.17
CA GLU A 374 11.51 -19.33 -31.48
C GLU A 374 11.89 -18.24 -32.51
N PHE A 375 12.93 -17.47 -32.17
CA PHE A 375 13.55 -16.49 -33.04
C PHE A 375 15.02 -16.82 -33.31
N LYS A 376 15.43 -16.69 -34.58
CA LYS A 376 16.82 -16.76 -35.03
C LYS A 376 17.09 -15.59 -35.99
N ASP A 377 18.18 -14.85 -35.76
CA ASP A 377 18.56 -13.68 -36.56
C ASP A 377 17.41 -12.65 -36.74
N GLY A 378 16.62 -12.46 -35.67
CA GLY A 378 15.49 -11.54 -35.63
C GLY A 378 14.22 -12.02 -36.37
N ARG A 379 14.21 -13.24 -36.91
CA ARG A 379 13.06 -13.83 -37.60
C ARG A 379 12.45 -14.98 -36.81
N HIS A 380 11.13 -15.04 -36.79
CA HIS A 380 10.40 -16.19 -36.27
C HIS A 380 10.66 -17.42 -37.15
N THR A 381 11.04 -18.55 -36.56
CA THR A 381 11.39 -19.77 -37.29
C THR A 381 10.17 -20.64 -37.64
N GLY A 382 9.02 -20.34 -37.02
CA GLY A 382 7.82 -21.15 -37.11
C GLY A 382 7.66 -22.13 -35.95
N ARG A 383 8.72 -22.39 -35.17
CA ARG A 383 8.69 -23.31 -34.04
C ARG A 383 8.18 -22.61 -32.78
N THR A 384 7.21 -23.23 -32.11
CA THR A 384 6.60 -22.67 -30.89
C THR A 384 6.39 -23.74 -29.82
N ILE A 385 6.72 -23.42 -28.57
CA ILE A 385 6.49 -24.30 -27.42
C ILE A 385 5.32 -23.75 -26.62
N GLN A 386 4.29 -24.57 -26.43
CA GLN A 386 3.17 -24.27 -25.52
C GLN A 386 3.53 -24.72 -24.12
N THR A 387 3.38 -23.82 -23.15
CA THR A 387 3.72 -24.07 -21.75
C THR A 387 2.61 -23.61 -20.81
N GLU A 388 2.61 -24.18 -19.61
CA GLU A 388 1.76 -23.79 -18.49
C GLU A 388 2.64 -23.41 -17.30
N ILE A 389 2.34 -22.30 -16.64
CA ILE A 389 3.07 -21.85 -15.45
C ILE A 389 2.64 -22.68 -14.25
N THR A 390 3.57 -23.41 -13.64
CA THR A 390 3.30 -24.25 -12.47
C THR A 390 3.71 -23.61 -11.15
N TYR A 391 4.62 -22.63 -11.19
CA TYR A 391 5.10 -21.90 -10.02
C TYR A 391 5.69 -20.56 -10.47
N ILE A 392 5.57 -19.55 -9.61
CA ILE A 392 6.13 -18.22 -9.84
C ILE A 392 7.04 -17.91 -8.66
N LEU A 393 8.28 -17.54 -8.97
CA LEU A 393 9.24 -17.03 -8.01
C LEU A 393 9.47 -15.55 -8.31
N ASP A 394 8.89 -14.70 -7.48
CA ASP A 394 9.17 -13.28 -7.36
C ASP A 394 9.90 -13.00 -6.03
N ASP A 395 10.54 -11.83 -5.92
CA ASP A 395 11.25 -11.37 -4.70
C ASP A 395 12.34 -12.33 -4.15
N TYR A 396 12.95 -13.15 -5.03
CA TYR A 396 14.07 -14.03 -4.65
C TYR A 396 15.42 -13.30 -4.75
N THR A 397 16.32 -13.62 -3.82
CA THR A 397 17.63 -12.94 -3.76
C THR A 397 18.49 -13.30 -4.98
N GLY A 398 18.69 -12.34 -5.87
CA GLY A 398 19.41 -12.50 -7.14
C GLY A 398 18.57 -12.17 -8.38
N LEU A 399 17.25 -11.95 -8.20
CA LEU A 399 16.41 -11.34 -9.23
C LEU A 399 16.48 -9.82 -9.16
N GLU A 400 16.58 -9.18 -10.33
CA GLU A 400 16.40 -7.74 -10.45
C GLU A 400 14.96 -7.34 -10.16
N GLU A 401 14.76 -6.13 -9.63
CA GLU A 401 13.45 -5.58 -9.34
C GLU A 401 12.56 -5.55 -10.59
N GLY A 402 11.34 -6.07 -10.50
CA GLY A 402 10.41 -6.20 -11.62
C GLY A 402 10.62 -7.43 -12.52
N TYR A 403 11.54 -8.35 -12.18
CA TYR A 403 11.68 -9.64 -12.86
C TYR A 403 11.13 -10.81 -12.03
N CYS A 404 10.77 -11.89 -12.70
CA CYS A 404 10.29 -13.13 -12.09
C CYS A 404 10.89 -14.36 -12.80
N VAL A 405 10.96 -15.48 -12.07
CA VAL A 405 11.23 -16.81 -12.64
C VAL A 405 9.93 -17.61 -12.62
N LEU A 406 9.52 -18.09 -13.78
CA LEU A 406 8.34 -18.92 -13.99
C LEU A 406 8.80 -20.37 -14.13
N ALA A 407 8.34 -21.27 -13.27
CA ALA A 407 8.47 -22.70 -13.55
C ALA A 407 7.45 -23.05 -14.64
N ILE A 408 7.92 -23.65 -15.73
CA ILE A 408 7.12 -23.95 -16.91
C ILE A 408 7.01 -25.45 -17.12
N LYS A 409 5.81 -25.91 -17.43
CA LYS A 409 5.53 -27.27 -17.87
C LYS A 409 5.15 -27.24 -19.35
N VAL A 410 5.87 -27.99 -20.18
CA VAL A 410 5.56 -28.11 -21.61
C VAL A 410 4.25 -28.88 -21.78
N THR A 411 3.31 -28.29 -22.50
CA THR A 411 1.99 -28.87 -22.81
C THR A 411 1.85 -29.22 -24.29
N GLY A 412 2.67 -28.62 -25.15
CA GLY A 412 2.75 -28.93 -26.58
C GLY A 412 3.99 -28.29 -27.23
N ALA A 413 4.42 -28.83 -28.37
CA ALA A 413 5.48 -28.23 -29.19
C ALA A 413 5.08 -28.39 -30.67
N ILE A 414 5.13 -27.29 -31.42
CA ILE A 414 4.67 -27.18 -32.81
C ILE A 414 5.85 -26.78 -33.70
#